data_AF-A0A2H0BF20-F1
#
_entry.id   AF-A0A2H0BF20-F1
#
_cell.length_a   1.000
_cell.length_b   1.000
_cell.length_c   1.000
_cell.angle_alpha   90.00
_cell.angle_beta   90.00
_cell.angle_gamma   90.00
#
_symmetry.space_group_name_H-M   'P 1'
#
loop_
_entity.id
_entity.type
_entity.pdbx_description
1 polymer ?
#
loop_
_entity_poly.entity_id
_entity_poly.type
_entity_poly.pdbx_seq_one_letter_code
_entity_poly.pdbx_strand_id
1 'polypeptide(L)'
;MFKKVRLLLLLAVVTVVIAIAYIEVSVGRYAIPEGLSSYDFSIQEGQSISGVLNSLEESSYIPHAKMVQMYFRIHPLSKYVVHAGEYTLAPGMGVTDIISSLQGGTFARQLTFLEGWRREQYVQYLDGMMGREFAQEFFDMTKDAEGTLFPDTYFIDTYTTPQQLFEKITQNYHSKIDQLQDEILSSGLSEHEIVILASILERESFSNTERPVIAGILIKRLMNGWMLAVDATVQYALTSERLLDNPELLWSLDSKEWWPQGLTSADLEIDSPYNLRTQTGLTPTAIASPGFESLLAVVNYEESPYWYYLNDQKGITRFSTTLDEHNQTIGQFGISE
;
A
#
# COMPACT_ATOMS: atom_id res chain seq x y z
N MET A 1 60.21 16.99 -35.74
CA MET A 1 59.51 16.96 -34.42
C MET A 1 58.04 16.51 -34.56
N PHE A 2 57.24 17.15 -35.41
CA PHE A 2 55.79 16.86 -35.58
C PHE A 2 55.41 15.41 -35.95
N LYS A 3 56.19 14.71 -36.80
CA LYS A 3 55.90 13.30 -37.16
C LYS A 3 56.03 12.33 -35.97
N LYS A 4 57.01 12.56 -35.09
CA LYS A 4 57.21 11.74 -33.88
C LYS A 4 56.09 11.99 -32.86
N VAL A 5 55.67 13.25 -32.70
CA VAL A 5 54.54 13.61 -31.83
C VAL A 5 53.22 13.00 -32.35
N ARG A 6 52.95 13.07 -33.66
CA ARG A 6 51.76 12.43 -34.26
C ARG A 6 51.76 10.91 -34.11
N LEU A 7 52.93 10.27 -34.27
CA LEU A 7 53.06 8.83 -34.07
C LEU A 7 52.81 8.43 -32.61
N LEU A 8 53.34 9.19 -31.65
CA LEU A 8 53.11 8.97 -30.23
C LEU A 8 51.63 9.16 -29.84
N LEU A 9 50.97 10.18 -30.40
CA LEU A 9 49.53 10.40 -30.19
C LEU A 9 48.69 9.26 -30.78
N LEU A 10 49.03 8.78 -31.99
CA LEU A 10 48.35 7.65 -32.61
C LEU A 10 48.52 6.37 -31.77
N LEU A 11 49.74 6.09 -31.31
CA LEU A 11 50.00 4.94 -30.43
C LEU A 11 49.24 5.04 -29.10
N ALA A 12 49.15 6.24 -28.52
CA ALA A 12 48.36 6.46 -27.31
C ALA A 12 46.87 6.16 -27.55
N VAL A 13 46.30 6.65 -28.65
CA VAL A 13 44.89 6.38 -29.02
C VAL A 13 44.65 4.89 -29.26
N VAL A 14 45.53 4.22 -30.01
CA VAL A 14 45.44 2.77 -30.26
C VAL A 14 45.49 1.99 -28.95
N THR A 15 46.38 2.39 -28.03
CA THR A 15 46.50 1.76 -26.71
C THR A 15 45.22 1.92 -25.89
N VAL A 16 44.60 3.12 -25.91
CA VAL A 16 43.32 3.37 -25.24
C VAL A 16 42.20 2.54 -25.85
N VAL A 17 42.11 2.44 -27.18
CA VAL A 17 41.09 1.63 -27.87
C VAL A 17 41.25 0.15 -27.52
N ILE A 18 42.48 -0.37 -27.50
CA ILE A 18 42.75 -1.76 -27.09
C ILE A 18 42.36 -1.96 -25.63
N ALA A 19 42.65 -1.01 -24.74
CA ALA A 19 42.28 -1.09 -23.34
C ALA A 19 40.75 -1.10 -23.14
N ILE A 20 40.01 -0.24 -23.86
CA ILE A 20 38.54 -0.24 -23.82
C ILE A 20 37.99 -1.56 -24.35
N ALA A 21 38.46 -2.03 -25.52
CA ALA A 21 38.03 -3.30 -26.09
C ALA A 21 38.32 -4.49 -25.16
N TYR A 22 39.45 -4.47 -24.45
CA TYR A 22 39.78 -5.47 -23.46
C TYR A 22 38.82 -5.46 -22.27
N ILE A 23 38.45 -4.28 -21.77
CA ILE A 23 37.46 -4.11 -20.69
C ILE A 23 36.09 -4.63 -21.14
N GLU A 24 35.64 -4.24 -22.34
CA GLU A 24 34.37 -4.70 -22.94
C GLU A 24 34.29 -6.23 -23.00
N VAL A 25 35.34 -6.87 -23.53
CA VAL A 25 35.37 -8.33 -23.66
C VAL A 25 35.45 -9.01 -22.31
N SER A 26 36.25 -8.49 -21.38
CA SER A 26 36.45 -9.09 -20.06
C SER A 26 35.20 -8.99 -19.19
N VAL A 27 34.45 -7.88 -19.26
CA VAL A 27 33.23 -7.68 -18.48
C VAL A 27 32.04 -8.35 -19.17
N GLY A 28 31.86 -8.17 -20.47
CA GLY A 28 30.70 -8.66 -21.22
C GLY A 28 30.67 -10.17 -21.45
N ARG A 29 31.80 -10.88 -21.33
CA ARG A 29 31.86 -12.35 -21.44
C ARG A 29 31.99 -13.07 -20.11
N TYR A 30 32.15 -12.34 -19.02
CA TYR A 30 32.28 -12.96 -17.72
C TYR A 30 30.90 -13.37 -17.20
N ALA A 31 30.81 -14.60 -16.73
CA ALA A 31 29.65 -15.14 -16.05
C ALA A 31 30.12 -15.88 -14.78
N ILE A 32 29.30 -15.86 -13.73
CA ILE A 32 29.59 -16.59 -12.49
C ILE A 32 29.82 -18.08 -12.81
N PRO A 33 30.96 -18.68 -12.41
CA PRO A 33 31.22 -20.10 -12.62
C PRO A 33 30.12 -21.03 -12.04
N GLU A 34 29.72 -22.06 -12.81
CA GLU A 34 28.68 -23.04 -12.40
C GLU A 34 29.00 -23.85 -11.11
N GLY A 35 30.24 -23.79 -10.62
CA GLY A 35 30.69 -24.47 -9.40
C GLY A 35 30.54 -23.65 -8.10
N LEU A 36 30.10 -22.40 -8.19
CA LEU A 36 29.79 -21.59 -7.00
C LEU A 36 28.35 -21.93 -6.57
N SER A 37 28.17 -22.42 -5.34
CA SER A 37 26.84 -22.52 -4.75
C SER A 37 26.23 -21.12 -4.65
N SER A 38 24.96 -20.95 -5.03
CA SER A 38 24.25 -19.68 -4.82
C SER A 38 24.36 -19.30 -3.35
N TYR A 39 25.13 -18.25 -3.06
CA TYR A 39 25.41 -17.78 -1.71
C TYR A 39 24.84 -16.38 -1.57
N ASP A 40 24.36 -16.07 -0.37
CA ASP A 40 23.92 -14.73 -0.01
C ASP A 40 25.16 -13.82 0.09
N PHE A 41 25.27 -12.86 -0.81
CA PHE A 41 26.31 -11.84 -0.83
C PHE A 41 25.83 -10.64 -0.02
N SER A 42 26.55 -10.31 1.05
CA SER A 42 26.19 -9.23 1.97
C SER A 42 26.98 -7.95 1.68
N ILE A 43 26.28 -6.82 1.59
CA ILE A 43 26.83 -5.47 1.51
C ILE A 43 26.60 -4.75 2.83
N GLN A 44 27.66 -4.25 3.46
CA GLN A 44 27.53 -3.53 4.73
C GLN A 44 27.10 -2.08 4.54
N GLU A 45 26.43 -1.52 5.55
CA GLU A 45 26.07 -0.10 5.58
C GLU A 45 27.31 0.80 5.47
N GLY A 46 27.25 1.84 4.64
CA GLY A 46 28.36 2.76 4.41
C GLY A 46 29.52 2.19 3.57
N GLN A 47 29.41 0.96 3.07
CA GLN A 47 30.43 0.38 2.20
C GLN A 47 30.48 1.16 0.88
N SER A 48 31.67 1.67 0.54
CA SER A 48 31.87 2.37 -0.73
C SER A 48 31.67 1.41 -1.92
N ILE A 49 31.24 1.94 -3.08
CA ILE A 49 31.11 1.16 -4.33
C ILE A 49 32.40 0.40 -4.65
N SER A 50 33.56 1.03 -4.47
CA SER A 50 34.86 0.37 -4.66
C SER A 50 35.04 -0.81 -3.69
N GLY A 51 34.58 -0.68 -2.45
CA GLY A 51 34.57 -1.75 -1.46
C GLY A 51 33.66 -2.91 -1.85
N VAL A 52 32.46 -2.63 -2.35
CA VAL A 52 31.52 -3.65 -2.84
C VAL A 52 32.11 -4.43 -4.01
N LEU A 53 32.67 -3.73 -5.01
CA LEU A 53 33.30 -4.37 -6.15
C LEU A 53 34.51 -5.24 -5.74
N ASN A 54 35.31 -4.80 -4.76
CA ASN A 54 36.40 -5.62 -4.24
C ASN A 54 35.88 -6.90 -3.57
N SER A 55 34.82 -6.82 -2.76
CA SER A 55 34.21 -8.00 -2.12
C SER A 55 33.62 -9.00 -3.15
N LEU A 56 33.05 -8.50 -4.25
CA LEU A 56 32.60 -9.32 -5.37
C LEU A 56 33.77 -9.99 -6.10
N GLU A 57 34.90 -9.30 -6.27
CA GLU A 57 36.11 -9.86 -6.88
C GLU A 57 36.72 -10.94 -5.98
N GLU A 58 36.83 -10.69 -4.67
CA GLU A 58 37.33 -11.66 -3.68
C GLU A 58 36.47 -12.94 -3.65
N SER A 59 35.16 -12.79 -3.85
CA SER A 59 34.21 -13.90 -3.91
C SER A 59 34.10 -14.54 -5.30
N SER A 60 34.90 -14.10 -6.28
CA SER A 60 34.88 -14.59 -7.67
C SER A 60 33.50 -14.46 -8.35
N TYR A 61 32.73 -13.43 -8.00
CA TYR A 61 31.47 -13.06 -8.67
C TYR A 61 31.68 -12.09 -9.83
N ILE A 62 32.80 -11.38 -9.87
CA ILE A 62 33.20 -10.51 -10.98
C ILE A 62 34.69 -10.73 -11.30
N PRO A 63 35.17 -10.35 -12.50
CA PRO A 63 36.55 -10.62 -12.89
C PRO A 63 37.56 -9.74 -12.15
N HIS A 64 37.40 -8.42 -12.25
CA HIS A 64 38.29 -7.43 -11.64
C HIS A 64 37.56 -6.14 -11.30
N ALA A 65 37.56 -5.74 -10.02
CA ALA A 65 36.82 -4.60 -9.50
C ALA A 65 37.12 -3.30 -10.25
N LYS A 66 38.39 -3.02 -10.53
CA LYS A 66 38.81 -1.81 -11.27
C LYS A 66 38.35 -1.80 -12.73
N MET A 67 38.32 -2.96 -13.38
CA MET A 67 37.86 -3.07 -14.78
C MET A 67 36.35 -2.86 -14.85
N VAL A 68 35.60 -3.49 -13.93
CA VAL A 68 34.16 -3.31 -13.79
C VAL A 68 33.81 -1.86 -13.47
N GLN A 69 34.54 -1.22 -12.55
CA GLN A 69 34.38 0.19 -12.25
C GLN A 69 34.61 1.08 -13.47
N MET A 70 35.62 0.78 -14.30
CA MET A 70 35.90 1.54 -15.52
C MET A 70 34.82 1.31 -16.59
N TYR A 71 34.40 0.07 -16.79
CA TYR A 71 33.32 -0.30 -17.71
C TYR A 71 32.07 0.55 -17.47
N PHE A 72 31.69 0.68 -16.20
CA PHE A 72 30.52 1.39 -15.75
C PHE A 72 30.68 2.92 -15.66
N ARG A 73 31.91 3.44 -15.73
CA ARG A 73 32.14 4.87 -16.02
C ARG A 73 31.89 5.21 -17.50
N ILE A 74 32.11 4.25 -18.39
CA ILE A 74 31.90 4.40 -19.84
C ILE A 74 30.42 4.13 -20.19
N HIS A 75 29.81 3.15 -19.53
CA HIS A 75 28.41 2.75 -19.69
C HIS A 75 27.61 3.04 -18.42
N PRO A 76 27.20 4.30 -18.19
CA PRO A 76 26.48 4.65 -16.97
C PRO A 76 25.10 3.99 -16.95
N LEU A 77 24.92 3.00 -16.08
CA LEU A 77 23.60 2.62 -15.59
C LEU A 77 23.04 3.81 -14.81
N SER A 78 21.76 4.12 -14.96
CA SER A 78 21.08 5.23 -14.27
C SER A 78 21.45 5.25 -12.78
N LYS A 79 22.35 6.17 -12.39
CA LYS A 79 22.97 6.34 -11.06
C LYS A 79 23.29 5.01 -10.32
N TYR A 80 24.57 4.65 -10.25
CA TYR A 80 25.14 3.58 -9.38
C TYR A 80 24.82 3.80 -7.89
N VAL A 81 23.57 3.58 -7.50
CA VAL A 81 23.18 3.46 -6.10
C VAL A 81 23.12 1.95 -5.85
N VAL A 82 24.09 1.47 -5.10
CA VAL A 82 24.08 0.12 -4.56
C VAL A 82 23.53 0.22 -3.16
N HIS A 83 22.54 -0.61 -2.84
CA HIS A 83 21.93 -0.63 -1.52
C HIS A 83 22.71 -1.60 -0.61
N ALA A 84 22.65 -1.36 0.69
CA ALA A 84 23.25 -2.28 1.65
C ALA A 84 22.38 -3.54 1.80
N GLY A 85 23.05 -4.68 1.97
CA GLY A 85 22.57 -5.93 2.55
C GLY A 85 22.69 -7.18 1.64
N GLU A 86 21.79 -8.17 1.72
CA GLU A 86 21.93 -9.54 1.23
C GLU A 86 21.36 -9.72 -0.18
N TYR A 87 22.14 -10.36 -1.03
CA TYR A 87 21.83 -10.59 -2.43
C TYR A 87 22.08 -12.04 -2.81
N THR A 88 21.10 -12.69 -3.38
CA THR A 88 21.28 -14.04 -3.92
C THR A 88 21.81 -13.93 -5.36
N LEU A 89 23.09 -14.27 -5.56
CA LEU A 89 23.70 -14.31 -6.89
C LEU A 89 23.69 -15.75 -7.42
N ALA A 90 23.13 -15.93 -8.62
CA ALA A 90 23.00 -17.23 -9.25
C ALA A 90 24.17 -17.51 -10.22
N PRO A 91 24.62 -18.77 -10.34
CA PRO A 91 25.60 -19.14 -11.36
C PRO A 91 25.12 -18.78 -12.78
N GLY A 92 26.04 -18.40 -13.64
CA GLY A 92 25.74 -17.96 -15.01
C GLY A 92 25.31 -16.50 -15.16
N MET A 93 25.05 -15.75 -14.07
CA MET A 93 24.78 -14.31 -14.17
C MET A 93 26.01 -13.56 -14.73
N GLY A 94 25.76 -12.62 -15.65
CA GLY A 94 26.78 -11.73 -16.18
C GLY A 94 27.04 -10.55 -15.23
N VAL A 95 28.18 -9.87 -15.40
CA VAL A 95 28.55 -8.73 -14.54
C VAL A 95 27.51 -7.61 -14.54
N THR A 96 26.86 -7.36 -15.68
CA THR A 96 25.78 -6.37 -15.78
C THR A 96 24.58 -6.76 -14.93
N ASP A 97 24.18 -8.04 -14.97
CA ASP A 97 23.04 -8.55 -14.23
C ASP A 97 23.30 -8.54 -12.73
N ILE A 98 24.54 -8.86 -12.31
CA ILE A 98 24.97 -8.77 -10.91
C ILE A 98 24.87 -7.33 -10.42
N ILE A 99 25.44 -6.36 -11.15
CA ILE A 99 25.37 -4.96 -10.70
C ILE A 99 23.95 -4.42 -10.74
N SER A 100 23.14 -4.83 -11.71
CA SER A 100 21.71 -4.50 -11.74
C SER A 100 20.92 -5.13 -10.59
N SER A 101 21.23 -6.38 -10.18
CA SER A 101 20.60 -6.98 -8.99
C SER A 101 21.02 -6.28 -7.71
N LEU A 102 22.25 -5.75 -7.64
CA LEU A 102 22.72 -4.94 -6.51
C LEU A 102 22.03 -3.57 -6.42
N GLN A 103 21.59 -3.01 -7.54
CA GLN A 103 20.75 -1.81 -7.59
C GLN A 103 19.31 -2.09 -7.16
N GLY A 104 18.83 -3.30 -7.41
CA GLY A 104 17.44 -3.70 -7.14
C GLY A 104 17.19 -4.23 -5.74
N GLY A 105 18.20 -4.25 -4.84
CA GLY A 105 18.07 -4.62 -3.42
C GLY A 105 17.02 -5.70 -3.16
N THR A 106 17.34 -6.99 -3.20
CA THR A 106 16.38 -8.05 -2.82
C THR A 106 16.17 -8.04 -1.31
N PHE A 107 15.41 -7.05 -0.85
CA PHE A 107 14.99 -6.79 0.51
C PHE A 107 13.52 -6.41 0.57
N ALA A 108 12.74 -6.92 -0.38
CA ALA A 108 11.31 -6.73 -0.40
C ALA A 108 10.68 -7.40 0.84
N ARG A 109 10.45 -6.63 1.90
CA ARG A 109 9.44 -7.00 2.90
C ARG A 109 8.08 -6.80 2.25
N GLN A 110 7.22 -7.78 2.41
CA GLN A 110 5.83 -7.69 1.97
C GLN A 110 4.99 -7.23 3.15
N LEU A 111 4.42 -6.03 3.05
CA LEU A 111 3.41 -5.53 3.98
C LEU A 111 2.05 -5.64 3.32
N THR A 112 1.11 -6.35 3.95
CA THR A 112 -0.25 -6.50 3.42
C THR A 112 -1.23 -5.81 4.36
N PHE A 113 -1.85 -4.74 3.87
CA PHE A 113 -2.91 -4.04 4.59
C PHE A 113 -4.26 -4.48 4.05
N LEU A 114 -5.21 -4.73 4.94
CA LEU A 114 -6.51 -5.30 4.56
C LEU A 114 -7.56 -4.20 4.36
N GLU A 115 -8.51 -4.49 3.48
CA GLU A 115 -9.72 -3.68 3.28
C GLU A 115 -10.53 -3.60 4.59
N GLY A 116 -11.15 -2.45 4.84
CA GLY A 116 -11.93 -2.19 6.04
C GLY A 116 -11.09 -1.96 7.31
N TRP A 117 -9.76 -1.93 7.21
CA TRP A 117 -8.90 -1.52 8.33
C TRP A 117 -8.99 -0.01 8.57
N ARG A 118 -8.98 0.38 9.84
CA ARG A 118 -8.75 1.76 10.27
C ARG A 118 -7.26 2.09 10.23
N ARG A 119 -6.90 3.37 10.16
CA ARG A 119 -5.50 3.82 10.30
C ARG A 119 -4.82 3.25 11.56
N GLU A 120 -5.53 3.15 12.67
CA GLU A 120 -4.97 2.56 13.90
C GLU A 120 -4.55 1.09 13.72
N GLN A 121 -5.28 0.33 12.90
CA GLN A 121 -4.95 -1.07 12.61
C GLN A 121 -3.71 -1.18 11.71
N TYR A 122 -3.48 -0.22 10.81
CA TYR A 122 -2.23 -0.12 10.05
C TYR A 122 -1.05 0.05 11.02
N VAL A 123 -1.19 0.92 12.02
CA VAL A 123 -0.15 1.20 13.00
C VAL A 123 0.15 -0.01 13.88
N GLN A 124 -0.89 -0.71 14.36
CA GLN A 124 -0.70 -1.96 15.11
C GLN A 124 0.04 -3.03 14.28
N TYR A 125 -0.34 -3.18 13.01
CA TYR A 125 0.34 -4.10 12.11
C TYR A 125 1.82 -3.71 11.89
N LEU A 126 2.08 -2.41 11.73
CA LEU A 126 3.44 -1.88 11.58
C LEU A 126 4.29 -2.00 12.84
N ASP A 127 3.72 -1.92 14.05
CA ASP A 127 4.46 -2.17 15.30
C ASP A 127 5.06 -3.58 15.29
N GLY A 128 4.27 -4.57 14.87
CA GLY A 128 4.72 -5.95 14.76
C GLY A 128 5.72 -6.22 13.64
N MET A 129 5.63 -5.49 12.51
CA MET A 129 6.43 -5.76 11.31
C MET A 129 7.69 -4.88 11.17
N MET A 130 7.62 -3.63 11.63
CA MET A 130 8.63 -2.59 11.46
C MET A 130 9.12 -2.01 12.79
N GLY A 131 8.42 -2.29 13.89
CA GLY A 131 8.77 -1.83 15.24
C GLY A 131 8.06 -0.52 15.63
N ARG A 132 7.98 -0.30 16.94
CA ARG A 132 7.20 0.78 17.56
C ARG A 132 7.54 2.18 17.08
N GLU A 133 8.82 2.49 16.92
CA GLU A 133 9.28 3.82 16.50
C GLU A 133 8.77 4.13 15.08
N PHE A 134 8.91 3.17 14.16
CA PHE A 134 8.40 3.29 12.80
C PHE A 134 6.88 3.49 12.79
N ALA A 135 6.16 2.68 13.57
CA ALA A 135 4.71 2.71 13.64
C ALA A 135 4.18 4.04 14.22
N GLN A 136 4.83 4.58 15.26
CA GLN A 136 4.48 5.87 15.85
C GLN A 136 4.69 7.03 14.86
N GLU A 137 5.84 7.08 14.20
CA GLU A 137 6.12 8.12 13.20
C GLU A 137 5.11 8.05 12.04
N PHE A 138 4.78 6.84 11.59
CA PHE A 138 3.71 6.62 10.60
C PHE A 138 2.35 7.12 11.10
N PHE A 139 1.99 6.84 12.35
CA PHE A 139 0.72 7.30 12.94
C PHE A 139 0.61 8.82 12.96
N ASP A 140 1.68 9.51 13.39
CA ASP A 140 1.70 10.96 13.51
C ASP A 140 1.54 11.67 12.16
N MET A 141 2.19 11.15 11.11
CA MET A 141 2.10 11.74 9.76
C MET A 141 0.78 11.44 9.04
N THR A 142 0.09 10.36 9.41
CA THR A 142 -1.14 9.90 8.73
C THR A 142 -2.43 10.41 9.39
N LYS A 143 -2.37 11.37 10.32
CA LYS A 143 -3.52 11.87 11.09
C LYS A 143 -4.74 12.28 10.25
N ASP A 144 -4.53 12.76 9.02
CA ASP A 144 -5.57 13.24 8.12
C ASP A 144 -5.80 12.28 6.92
N ALA A 145 -5.31 11.03 7.01
CA ALA A 145 -5.29 10.07 5.90
C ALA A 145 -6.27 8.89 6.06
N GLU A 146 -7.23 8.97 7.00
CA GLU A 146 -8.26 7.93 7.14
C GLU A 146 -9.05 7.79 5.82
N GLY A 147 -9.19 6.56 5.33
CA GLY A 147 -9.82 6.27 4.05
C GLY A 147 -8.95 6.46 2.80
N THR A 148 -7.80 7.15 2.90
CA THR A 148 -6.87 7.34 1.77
C THR A 148 -5.60 6.48 1.88
N LEU A 149 -5.41 5.80 3.01
CA LEU A 149 -4.47 4.69 3.12
C LEU A 149 -5.01 3.49 2.35
N PHE A 150 -4.68 3.37 1.06
CA PHE A 150 -5.27 2.34 0.20
C PHE A 150 -4.81 0.92 0.63
N PRO A 151 -5.75 -0.02 0.85
CA PRO A 151 -5.43 -1.37 1.28
C PRO A 151 -4.88 -2.19 0.10
N ASP A 152 -3.65 -2.69 0.25
CA ASP A 152 -3.00 -3.51 -0.77
C ASP A 152 -1.79 -4.25 -0.17
N THR A 153 -1.12 -5.03 -1.00
CA THR A 153 0.20 -5.60 -0.73
C THR A 153 1.30 -4.69 -1.26
N TYR A 154 2.14 -4.19 -0.35
CA TYR A 154 3.27 -3.31 -0.64
C TYR A 154 4.59 -4.04 -0.42
N PHE A 155 5.41 -4.07 -1.47
CA PHE A 155 6.81 -4.51 -1.39
C PHE A 155 7.69 -3.31 -1.06
N ILE A 156 8.37 -3.36 0.08
CA ILE A 156 9.22 -2.28 0.57
C ILE A 156 10.63 -2.78 0.87
N ASP A 157 11.60 -1.89 0.85
CA ASP A 157 12.98 -2.23 1.21
C ASP A 157 13.10 -2.34 2.74
N THR A 158 14.08 -3.12 3.22
CA THR A 158 14.37 -3.28 4.66
C THR A 158 14.54 -1.95 5.39
N TYR A 159 15.03 -0.92 4.71
CA TYR A 159 15.31 0.41 5.26
C TYR A 159 14.31 1.47 4.79
N THR A 160 13.18 1.08 4.23
CA THR A 160 12.09 2.02 3.90
C THR A 160 11.71 2.80 5.16
N THR A 161 11.58 4.13 5.04
CA THR A 161 11.13 5.01 6.12
C THR A 161 9.60 5.09 6.19
N PRO A 162 9.01 5.53 7.31
CA PRO A 162 7.56 5.76 7.41
C PRO A 162 7.03 6.67 6.32
N GLN A 163 7.76 7.75 6.01
CA GLN A 163 7.42 8.68 4.94
C GLN A 163 7.40 8.00 3.57
N GLN A 164 8.41 7.19 3.24
CA GLN A 164 8.46 6.48 1.96
C GLN A 164 7.33 5.45 1.82
N LEU A 165 6.99 4.76 2.90
CA LEU A 165 5.84 3.85 2.92
C LEU A 165 4.53 4.63 2.70
N PHE A 166 4.34 5.75 3.39
CA PHE A 166 3.15 6.60 3.24
C PHE A 166 3.03 7.17 1.82
N GLU A 167 4.12 7.66 1.23
CA GLU A 167 4.16 8.10 -0.16
C GLU A 167 3.77 6.97 -1.12
N LYS A 168 4.28 5.75 -0.90
CA LYS A 168 3.94 4.58 -1.72
C LYS A 168 2.46 4.21 -1.62
N ILE A 169 1.89 4.23 -0.42
CA ILE A 169 0.46 3.96 -0.17
C ILE A 169 -0.40 5.04 -0.86
N THR A 170 -0.02 6.31 -0.72
CA THR A 170 -0.77 7.45 -1.27
C THR A 170 -0.68 7.49 -2.80
N GLN A 171 0.46 7.14 -3.38
CA GLN A 171 0.60 6.98 -4.84
C GLN A 171 -0.31 5.85 -5.37
N ASN A 172 -0.42 4.73 -4.63
CA ASN A 172 -1.35 3.67 -4.99
C ASN A 172 -2.80 4.16 -4.93
N TYR A 173 -3.19 4.84 -3.84
CA TYR A 173 -4.51 5.47 -3.71
C TYR A 173 -4.85 6.34 -4.92
N HIS A 174 -3.99 7.31 -5.27
CA HIS A 174 -4.23 8.18 -6.43
C HIS A 174 -4.31 7.39 -7.74
N SER A 175 -3.46 6.38 -7.94
CA SER A 175 -3.54 5.53 -9.13
C SER A 175 -4.86 4.76 -9.24
N LYS A 176 -5.50 4.43 -8.12
CA LYS A 176 -6.82 3.78 -8.10
C LYS A 176 -7.95 4.78 -8.37
N ILE A 177 -7.86 5.99 -7.82
CA ILE A 177 -8.80 7.08 -8.10
C ILE A 177 -8.74 7.50 -9.57
N ASP A 178 -7.54 7.60 -10.15
CA ASP A 178 -7.35 7.94 -11.56
C ASP A 178 -8.04 6.93 -12.51
N GLN A 179 -8.11 5.65 -12.11
CA GLN A 179 -8.82 4.62 -12.88
C GLN A 179 -10.35 4.80 -12.88
N LEU A 180 -10.89 5.55 -11.92
CA LEU A 180 -12.32 5.81 -11.76
C LEU A 180 -12.70 7.22 -12.20
N GLN A 181 -11.80 7.98 -12.82
CA GLN A 181 -11.99 9.41 -13.06
C GLN A 181 -13.27 9.73 -13.85
N ASP A 182 -13.59 8.93 -14.87
CA ASP A 182 -14.78 9.12 -15.72
C ASP A 182 -16.07 8.81 -14.95
N GLU A 183 -16.06 7.75 -14.13
CA GLU A 183 -17.17 7.35 -13.26
C GLU A 183 -17.40 8.37 -12.14
N ILE A 184 -16.32 8.90 -11.54
CA ILE A 184 -16.39 9.95 -10.52
C ILE A 184 -17.10 11.18 -11.09
N LEU A 185 -16.69 11.65 -12.28
CA LEU A 185 -17.32 12.78 -12.96
C LEU A 185 -18.80 12.52 -13.27
N SER A 186 -19.15 11.27 -13.60
CA SER A 186 -20.52 10.87 -13.96
C SER A 186 -21.43 10.70 -12.75
N SER A 187 -20.89 10.29 -11.60
CA SER A 187 -21.67 10.05 -10.38
C SER A 187 -22.20 11.34 -9.73
N GLY A 188 -21.57 12.48 -10.01
CA GLY A 188 -21.92 13.77 -9.41
C GLY A 188 -21.48 13.92 -7.95
N LEU A 189 -20.69 12.98 -7.43
CA LEU A 189 -20.11 13.01 -6.09
C LEU A 189 -18.68 13.56 -6.13
N SER A 190 -18.27 14.25 -5.07
CA SER A 190 -16.86 14.59 -4.87
C SER A 190 -16.05 13.37 -4.41
N GLU A 191 -14.75 13.36 -4.69
CA GLU A 191 -13.84 12.30 -4.23
C GLU A 191 -13.95 12.08 -2.71
N HIS A 192 -14.06 13.16 -1.94
CA HIS A 192 -14.24 13.10 -0.49
C HIS A 192 -15.53 12.36 -0.09
N GLU A 193 -16.65 12.65 -0.73
CA GLU A 193 -17.93 11.94 -0.50
C GLU A 193 -17.82 10.46 -0.89
N ILE A 194 -17.16 10.17 -2.01
CA ILE A 194 -16.95 8.81 -2.51
C ILE A 194 -16.15 7.98 -1.51
N VAL A 195 -15.04 8.51 -1.00
CA VAL A 195 -14.19 7.80 -0.03
C VAL A 195 -14.94 7.54 1.28
N ILE A 196 -15.71 8.51 1.78
CA ILE A 196 -16.53 8.31 2.97
C ILE A 196 -17.57 7.22 2.75
N LEU A 197 -18.38 7.34 1.68
CA LEU A 197 -19.41 6.36 1.34
C LEU A 197 -18.82 4.97 1.11
N ALA A 198 -17.67 4.88 0.46
CA ALA A 198 -16.98 3.61 0.22
C ALA A 198 -16.48 2.99 1.53
N SER A 199 -15.95 3.79 2.45
CA SER A 199 -15.51 3.29 3.77
C SER A 199 -16.67 2.74 4.61
N ILE A 200 -17.86 3.36 4.49
CA ILE A 200 -19.10 2.89 5.11
C ILE A 200 -19.55 1.59 4.43
N LEU A 201 -19.62 1.58 3.10
CA LEU A 201 -20.06 0.43 2.31
C LEU A 201 -19.18 -0.81 2.53
N GLU A 202 -17.86 -0.63 2.66
CA GLU A 202 -16.90 -1.70 2.94
C GLU A 202 -17.24 -2.46 4.23
N ARG A 203 -17.79 -1.76 5.23
CA ARG A 203 -18.18 -2.34 6.52
C ARG A 203 -19.60 -2.92 6.53
N GLU A 204 -20.43 -2.53 5.57
CA GLU A 204 -21.84 -2.94 5.48
C GLU A 204 -22.07 -4.16 4.57
N SER A 205 -21.26 -4.34 3.54
CA SER A 205 -21.50 -5.36 2.53
C SER A 205 -20.31 -6.27 2.28
N PHE A 206 -20.59 -7.58 2.41
CA PHE A 206 -19.65 -8.66 2.09
C PHE A 206 -19.74 -9.13 0.63
N SER A 207 -20.70 -8.62 -0.15
CA SER A 207 -21.03 -9.13 -1.48
C SER A 207 -20.88 -8.06 -2.56
N ASN A 208 -19.97 -8.29 -3.52
CA ASN A 208 -19.73 -7.38 -4.64
C ASN A 208 -20.98 -7.16 -5.51
N THR A 209 -21.92 -8.11 -5.56
CA THR A 209 -23.15 -7.95 -6.35
C THR A 209 -24.19 -7.06 -5.67
N GLU A 210 -24.14 -6.95 -4.34
CA GLU A 210 -25.13 -6.19 -3.55
C GLU A 210 -24.62 -4.77 -3.25
N ARG A 211 -23.31 -4.56 -3.28
CA ARG A 211 -22.64 -3.27 -3.04
C ARG A 211 -23.25 -2.11 -3.85
N PRO A 212 -23.48 -2.21 -5.17
CA PRO A 212 -24.06 -1.10 -5.94
C PRO A 212 -25.47 -0.70 -5.49
N VAL A 213 -26.31 -1.68 -5.11
CA VAL A 213 -27.68 -1.42 -4.63
C VAL A 213 -27.65 -0.76 -3.26
N ILE A 214 -26.80 -1.24 -2.35
CA ILE A 214 -26.63 -0.64 -1.01
C ILE A 214 -26.07 0.78 -1.14
N ALA A 215 -25.06 1.00 -2.00
CA ALA A 215 -24.54 2.33 -2.30
C ALA A 215 -25.65 3.27 -2.78
N GLY A 216 -26.51 2.81 -3.70
CA GLY A 216 -27.65 3.58 -4.19
C GLY A 216 -28.67 3.92 -3.10
N ILE A 217 -28.90 3.04 -2.13
CA ILE A 217 -29.74 3.33 -0.96
C ILE A 217 -29.11 4.42 -0.08
N LEU A 218 -27.81 4.30 0.23
CA LEU A 218 -27.09 5.27 1.06
C LEU A 218 -27.06 6.66 0.42
N ILE A 219 -26.71 6.74 -0.87
CA ILE A 219 -26.68 8.00 -1.64
C ILE A 219 -28.08 8.60 -1.72
N LYS A 220 -29.11 7.79 -1.98
CA LYS A 220 -30.49 8.28 -2.00
C LYS A 220 -30.94 8.83 -0.65
N ARG A 221 -30.61 8.16 0.45
CA ARG A 221 -30.89 8.66 1.81
C ARG A 221 -30.18 10.00 2.05
N LEU A 222 -28.89 10.09 1.69
CA LEU A 222 -28.08 11.30 1.80
C LEU A 222 -28.72 12.47 1.03
N MET A 223 -29.06 12.27 -0.24
CA MET A 223 -29.67 13.30 -1.09
C MET A 223 -31.05 13.78 -0.61
N ASN A 224 -31.77 12.94 0.14
CA ASN A 224 -33.08 13.27 0.69
C ASN A 224 -33.02 13.75 2.16
N GLY A 225 -31.83 13.94 2.72
CA GLY A 225 -31.64 14.40 4.10
C GLY A 225 -32.06 13.38 5.16
N TRP A 226 -32.06 12.08 4.81
CA TRP A 226 -32.34 11.00 5.76
C TRP A 226 -31.06 10.64 6.53
N MET A 227 -31.24 10.13 7.74
CA MET A 227 -30.16 9.45 8.47
C MET A 227 -29.73 8.21 7.67
N LEU A 228 -28.42 7.98 7.56
CA LEU A 228 -27.91 6.77 6.89
C LEU A 228 -28.11 5.53 7.76
N ALA A 229 -28.16 5.69 9.09
CA ALA A 229 -28.46 4.66 10.08
C ALA A 229 -27.57 3.40 9.94
N VAL A 230 -26.26 3.63 9.92
CA VAL A 230 -25.22 2.61 9.69
C VAL A 230 -24.49 2.32 11.00
N ASP A 231 -24.56 1.07 11.46
CA ASP A 231 -23.98 0.65 12.75
C ASP A 231 -22.46 0.71 12.77
N ALA A 232 -21.80 0.44 11.63
CA ALA A 232 -20.34 0.56 11.52
C ALA A 232 -19.82 1.96 11.92
N THR A 233 -20.62 3.01 11.71
CA THR A 233 -20.23 4.37 12.11
C THR A 233 -20.33 4.61 13.62
N VAL A 234 -21.28 3.95 14.29
CA VAL A 234 -21.38 3.92 15.76
C VAL A 234 -20.23 3.12 16.36
N GLN A 235 -19.90 1.96 15.77
CA GLN A 235 -18.75 1.15 16.17
C GLN A 235 -17.44 1.94 16.07
N TYR A 236 -17.25 2.67 14.97
CA TYR A 236 -16.11 3.56 14.79
C TYR A 236 -16.06 4.64 15.88
N ALA A 237 -17.19 5.31 16.14
CA ALA A 237 -17.32 6.34 17.16
C ALA A 237 -16.93 5.84 18.56
N LEU A 238 -17.52 4.73 19.01
CA LEU A 238 -17.26 4.14 20.33
C LEU A 238 -15.78 3.89 20.56
N THR A 239 -15.12 3.24 19.60
CA THR A 239 -13.70 2.91 19.75
C THR A 239 -12.82 4.15 19.66
N SER A 240 -13.18 5.13 18.83
CA SER A 240 -12.47 6.41 18.74
C SER A 240 -12.55 7.19 20.06
N GLU A 241 -13.73 7.29 20.68
CA GLU A 241 -13.88 7.95 22.00
C GLU A 241 -13.08 7.21 23.09
N ARG A 242 -13.13 5.88 23.12
CA ARG A 242 -12.29 5.08 24.05
C ARG A 242 -10.80 5.35 23.86
N LEU A 243 -10.35 5.51 22.61
CA LEU A 243 -8.95 5.80 22.30
C LEU A 243 -8.56 7.22 22.72
N LEU A 244 -9.46 8.20 22.58
CA LEU A 244 -9.25 9.55 23.10
C LEU A 244 -9.09 9.56 24.63
N ASP A 245 -9.92 8.78 25.33
CA ASP A 245 -9.86 8.64 26.79
C ASP A 245 -8.60 7.89 27.26
N ASN A 246 -8.15 6.88 26.50
CA ASN A 246 -6.98 6.08 26.82
C ASN A 246 -6.14 5.73 25.57
N PRO A 247 -5.16 6.58 25.20
CA PRO A 247 -4.33 6.39 24.02
C PRO A 247 -3.51 5.09 24.00
N GLU A 248 -3.21 4.50 25.18
CA GLU A 248 -2.47 3.22 25.26
C GLU A 248 -3.25 2.03 24.68
N LEU A 249 -4.57 2.19 24.48
CA LEU A 249 -5.40 1.21 23.79
C LEU A 249 -4.93 0.96 22.35
N LEU A 250 -4.30 1.94 21.69
CA LEU A 250 -3.73 1.77 20.36
C LEU A 250 -2.81 0.56 20.27
N TRP A 251 -2.05 0.27 21.33
CA TRP A 251 -1.03 -0.77 21.35
C TRP A 251 -1.49 -2.11 21.92
N SER A 252 -2.73 -2.18 22.42
CA SER A 252 -3.21 -3.32 23.21
C SER A 252 -4.57 -3.85 22.79
N LEU A 253 -5.36 -3.09 22.01
CA LEU A 253 -6.65 -3.55 21.50
C LEU A 253 -6.48 -4.73 20.54
N ASP A 254 -7.31 -5.74 20.71
CA ASP A 254 -7.43 -6.84 19.77
C ASP A 254 -8.12 -6.38 18.47
N SER A 255 -7.81 -7.03 17.35
CA SER A 255 -8.39 -6.73 16.03
C SER A 255 -9.93 -6.66 16.00
N LYS A 256 -10.61 -7.44 16.86
CA LYS A 256 -12.07 -7.47 16.98
C LYS A 256 -12.63 -6.31 17.78
N GLU A 257 -11.86 -5.73 18.70
CA GLU A 257 -12.31 -4.64 19.56
C GLU A 257 -12.38 -3.30 18.83
N TRP A 258 -11.70 -3.17 17.68
CA TRP A 258 -11.85 -2.02 16.79
C TRP A 258 -13.29 -1.82 16.29
N TRP A 259 -14.06 -2.91 16.23
CA TRP A 259 -15.42 -2.95 15.71
C TRP A 259 -16.34 -3.69 16.69
N PRO A 260 -16.74 -3.05 17.81
CA PRO A 260 -17.53 -3.71 18.86
C PRO A 260 -18.83 -4.28 18.30
N GLN A 261 -19.11 -5.54 18.63
CA GLN A 261 -20.33 -6.25 18.24
C GLN A 261 -21.35 -6.20 19.37
N GLY A 262 -22.65 -6.29 19.04
CA GLY A 262 -23.73 -6.27 20.04
C GLY A 262 -23.90 -4.90 20.69
N LEU A 263 -24.14 -3.88 19.88
CA LEU A 263 -24.35 -2.50 20.34
C LEU A 263 -25.56 -2.42 21.26
N THR A 264 -25.39 -1.82 22.44
CA THR A 264 -26.50 -1.56 23.36
C THR A 264 -27.32 -0.36 22.90
N SER A 265 -28.53 -0.20 23.42
CA SER A 265 -29.34 1.00 23.12
C SER A 265 -28.62 2.31 23.51
N ALA A 266 -27.80 2.29 24.56
CA ALA A 266 -27.00 3.45 24.96
C ALA A 266 -25.87 3.73 23.96
N ASP A 267 -25.24 2.68 23.43
CA ASP A 267 -24.19 2.81 22.41
C ASP A 267 -24.72 3.45 21.12
N LEU A 268 -25.93 3.07 20.69
CA LEU A 268 -26.58 3.63 19.50
C LEU A 268 -26.89 5.13 19.63
N GLU A 269 -26.93 5.65 20.85
CA GLU A 269 -27.21 7.06 21.17
C GLU A 269 -25.94 7.86 21.50
N ILE A 270 -24.74 7.30 21.30
CA ILE A 270 -23.47 8.01 21.57
C ILE A 270 -23.42 9.37 20.86
N ASP A 271 -23.06 10.42 21.59
CA ASP A 271 -22.87 11.76 21.06
C ASP A 271 -21.53 11.85 20.33
N SER A 272 -21.55 11.66 19.02
CA SER A 272 -20.38 11.74 18.17
C SER A 272 -20.77 12.22 16.77
N PRO A 273 -19.95 13.04 16.10
CA PRO A 273 -20.22 13.44 14.71
C PRO A 273 -20.16 12.25 13.74
N TYR A 274 -19.62 11.10 14.16
CA TYR A 274 -19.63 9.87 13.38
C TYR A 274 -20.93 9.07 13.54
N ASN A 275 -21.80 9.36 14.52
CA ASN A 275 -23.00 8.54 14.73
C ASN A 275 -24.09 8.85 13.69
N LEU A 276 -24.15 8.08 12.60
CA LEU A 276 -25.16 8.25 11.54
C LEU A 276 -26.56 7.72 11.91
N ARG A 277 -26.78 7.29 13.15
CA ARG A 277 -28.11 6.99 13.70
C ARG A 277 -28.75 8.18 14.40
N THR A 278 -27.95 9.18 14.76
CA THR A 278 -28.42 10.42 15.40
C THR A 278 -28.13 11.66 14.56
N GLN A 279 -27.17 11.58 13.65
CA GLN A 279 -26.78 12.65 12.72
C GLN A 279 -27.23 12.36 11.28
N THR A 280 -27.59 13.41 10.56
CA THR A 280 -27.83 13.38 9.10
C THR A 280 -26.58 13.80 8.34
N GLY A 281 -26.45 13.34 7.09
CA GLY A 281 -25.30 13.67 6.24
C GLY A 281 -24.23 12.58 6.28
N LEU A 282 -22.98 12.98 6.02
CA LEU A 282 -21.81 12.13 6.06
C LEU A 282 -21.04 12.31 7.38
N THR A 283 -20.21 11.32 7.71
CA THR A 283 -19.22 11.44 8.79
C THR A 283 -18.15 12.49 8.43
N PRO A 284 -17.43 13.05 9.42
CA PRO A 284 -16.38 14.05 9.14
C PRO A 284 -15.27 13.55 8.22
N THR A 285 -14.85 12.28 8.37
CA THR A 285 -13.92 11.57 7.49
C THR A 285 -14.43 10.16 7.24
N ALA A 286 -13.73 9.40 6.41
CA ALA A 286 -13.95 7.96 6.30
C ALA A 286 -13.77 7.26 7.66
N ILE A 287 -14.37 6.07 7.78
CA ILE A 287 -14.28 5.24 9.00
C ILE A 287 -13.32 4.05 8.86
N ALA A 288 -12.80 3.81 7.66
CA ALA A 288 -11.89 2.73 7.32
C ALA A 288 -11.27 2.98 5.94
N SER A 289 -10.23 2.22 5.60
CA SER A 289 -9.67 2.09 4.25
C SER A 289 -10.59 1.24 3.35
N PRO A 290 -11.30 1.83 2.37
CA PRO A 290 -12.12 1.07 1.44
C PRO A 290 -11.27 0.33 0.41
N GLY A 291 -11.75 -0.84 -0.03
CA GLY A 291 -11.21 -1.53 -1.19
C GLY A 291 -11.62 -0.87 -2.52
N PHE A 292 -10.98 -1.31 -3.61
CA PHE A 292 -11.31 -0.82 -4.95
C PHE A 292 -12.77 -1.10 -5.33
N GLU A 293 -13.28 -2.27 -4.95
CA GLU A 293 -14.67 -2.68 -5.27
C GLU A 293 -15.70 -1.80 -4.56
N SER A 294 -15.42 -1.32 -3.34
CA SER A 294 -16.30 -0.38 -2.63
C SER A 294 -16.29 1.01 -3.27
N LEU A 295 -15.11 1.49 -3.68
CA LEU A 295 -15.00 2.75 -4.45
C LEU A 295 -15.77 2.65 -5.78
N LEU A 296 -15.55 1.55 -6.52
CA LEU A 296 -16.21 1.27 -7.79
C LEU A 296 -17.73 1.19 -7.65
N ALA A 297 -18.23 0.52 -6.60
CA ALA A 297 -19.66 0.39 -6.34
C ALA A 297 -20.33 1.72 -5.96
N VAL A 298 -19.61 2.64 -5.31
CA VAL A 298 -20.13 3.97 -4.99
C VAL A 298 -20.22 4.83 -6.24
N VAL A 299 -19.21 4.84 -7.11
CA VAL A 299 -19.24 5.65 -8.34
C VAL A 299 -20.20 5.07 -9.40
N ASN A 300 -20.44 3.75 -9.36
CA ASN A 300 -21.39 3.03 -10.22
C ASN A 300 -22.61 2.51 -9.43
N TYR A 301 -23.11 3.30 -8.48
CA TYR A 301 -24.24 2.88 -7.66
C TYR A 301 -25.49 2.57 -8.50
N GLU A 302 -26.32 1.64 -8.01
CA GLU A 302 -27.55 1.26 -8.70
C GLU A 302 -28.75 2.01 -8.12
N GLU A 303 -29.44 2.77 -8.98
CA GLU A 303 -30.74 3.32 -8.62
C GLU A 303 -31.78 2.20 -8.51
N SER A 304 -32.42 2.13 -7.34
CA SER A 304 -33.44 1.13 -7.04
C SER A 304 -34.65 1.78 -6.37
N PRO A 305 -35.80 1.11 -6.21
CA PRO A 305 -36.90 1.62 -5.39
C PRO A 305 -36.66 1.47 -3.88
N TYR A 306 -35.59 0.79 -3.47
CA TYR A 306 -35.36 0.42 -2.08
C TYR A 306 -34.90 1.59 -1.21
N TRP A 307 -35.32 1.57 0.04
CA TRP A 307 -34.92 2.54 1.06
C TRP A 307 -34.28 1.88 2.26
N TYR A 308 -34.41 0.56 2.40
CA TYR A 308 -33.93 -0.22 3.53
C TYR A 308 -33.25 -1.49 3.02
N TYR A 309 -32.26 -1.97 3.77
CA TYR A 309 -31.61 -3.24 3.56
C TYR A 309 -31.35 -3.92 4.92
N LEU A 310 -31.32 -5.24 4.93
CA LEU A 310 -30.99 -6.05 6.10
C LEU A 310 -30.13 -7.25 5.66
N ASN A 311 -28.97 -7.41 6.27
CA ASN A 311 -28.18 -8.63 6.13
C ASN A 311 -28.75 -9.69 7.08
N ASP A 312 -29.27 -10.79 6.54
CA ASP A 312 -29.77 -11.88 7.38
C ASP A 312 -28.65 -12.79 7.93
N GLN A 313 -29.00 -13.71 8.84
CA GLN A 313 -28.05 -14.65 9.44
C GLN A 313 -27.30 -15.55 8.43
N LYS A 314 -27.80 -15.66 7.19
CA LYS A 314 -27.18 -16.45 6.13
C LYS A 314 -26.30 -15.60 5.21
N GLY A 315 -26.14 -14.31 5.52
CA GLY A 315 -25.38 -13.36 4.73
C GLY A 315 -26.08 -12.93 3.44
N ILE A 316 -27.42 -13.08 3.36
CA ILE A 316 -28.21 -12.61 2.21
C ILE A 316 -28.74 -11.22 2.52
N THR A 317 -28.51 -10.26 1.62
CA THR A 317 -29.09 -8.93 1.74
C THR A 317 -30.54 -8.94 1.31
N ARG A 318 -31.43 -8.42 2.16
CA ARG A 318 -32.86 -8.26 1.89
C ARG A 318 -33.21 -6.79 1.77
N PHE A 319 -33.76 -6.39 0.64
CA PHE A 319 -34.12 -5.01 0.37
C PHE A 319 -35.61 -4.76 0.60
N SER A 320 -35.97 -3.55 1.03
CA SER A 320 -37.36 -3.14 1.25
C SER A 320 -37.61 -1.71 0.81
N THR A 321 -38.82 -1.44 0.32
CA THR A 321 -39.23 -0.12 -0.17
C THR A 321 -39.88 0.72 0.92
N THR A 322 -40.49 0.08 1.91
CA THR A 322 -41.18 0.74 3.04
C THR A 322 -40.63 0.29 4.39
N LEU A 323 -40.84 1.12 5.42
CA LEU A 323 -40.49 0.79 6.79
C LEU A 323 -41.26 -0.44 7.30
N ASP A 324 -42.53 -0.59 6.91
CA ASP A 324 -43.35 -1.73 7.31
C ASP A 324 -42.81 -3.04 6.73
N GLU A 325 -42.42 -3.06 5.45
CA GLU A 325 -41.75 -4.21 4.82
C GLU A 325 -40.42 -4.54 5.52
N HIS A 326 -39.63 -3.51 5.85
CA HIS A 326 -38.37 -3.69 6.54
C HIS A 326 -38.56 -4.28 7.94
N ASN A 327 -39.51 -3.76 8.73
CA ASN A 327 -39.82 -4.27 10.07
C ASN A 327 -40.33 -5.71 10.04
N GLN A 328 -41.13 -6.08 9.04
CA GLN A 328 -41.54 -7.47 8.82
C GLN A 328 -40.34 -8.37 8.48
N THR A 329 -39.42 -7.87 7.66
CA THR A 329 -38.19 -8.58 7.29
C THR A 329 -37.28 -8.80 8.50
N ILE A 330 -37.13 -7.80 9.38
CA ILE A 330 -36.42 -7.93 10.66
C ILE A 330 -37.08 -9.01 11.52
N GLY A 331 -38.40 -8.99 11.68
CA GLY A 331 -39.10 -10.01 12.48
C GLY A 331 -38.98 -11.44 11.94
N GLN A 332 -38.76 -11.61 10.64
CA GLN A 332 -38.63 -12.92 9.99
C GLN A 332 -37.19 -13.44 9.90
N PHE A 333 -36.23 -12.55 9.65
CA PHE A 333 -34.86 -12.90 9.26
C PHE A 333 -33.78 -12.18 10.06
N GLY A 334 -34.16 -11.24 10.93
CA GLY A 334 -33.23 -10.51 11.78
C GLY A 334 -32.46 -11.42 12.71
N ILE A 335 -31.24 -10.99 13.03
CA ILE A 335 -30.46 -11.62 14.09
C ILE A 335 -31.14 -11.22 15.41
N SER A 336 -31.51 -12.19 16.24
CA SER A 336 -31.91 -11.90 17.62
C SER A 336 -30.71 -11.27 18.32
N GLU A 337 -30.74 -9.95 18.52
CA GLU A 337 -29.77 -9.21 19.31
C GLU A 337 -29.84 -9.58 20.79
#